data_AF-A0A846BU20-F1
#
_entry.id   AF-A0A846BU20-F1
#
_cell.length_a   1.000
_cell.length_b   1.000
_cell.length_c   1.000
_cell.angle_alpha   90.00
_cell.angle_beta   90.00
_cell.angle_gamma   90.00
#
_symmetry.space_group_name_H-M   'P 1'
#
loop_
_entity.id
_entity.type
_entity.pdbx_description
1 polymer ?
#
loop_
_entity_poly.entity_id
_entity_poly.type
_entity_poly.pdbx_seq_one_letter_code
_entity_poly.pdbx_strand_id
1 'polypeptide(L)'
;YLLRREDGSISPHSSGTFVSADGTVQSIDSQDWQLQVLDTWKSATSKAEYPCQWQLSIPKLDLTLTGKPLINNQELNLSTIYWEGAVDFQGYQAQIPVKAKGYVEMTGYAQRLDQVL
;
A
#
# COMPACT_ATOMS: atom_id res chain seq x y z
N TYR A 1 1.91 5.58 -4.66
CA TYR A 1 2.92 5.10 -3.71
C TYR A 1 2.89 5.94 -2.44
N LEU A 2 3.34 5.37 -1.32
CA LEU A 2 3.48 6.04 -0.03
C LEU A 2 4.95 5.93 0.38
N LEU A 3 5.60 7.08 0.61
CA LEU A 3 6.94 7.14 1.17
C LEU A 3 6.86 7.51 2.65
N ARG A 4 7.47 6.70 3.51
CA ARG A 4 7.61 7.01 4.94
C ARG A 4 8.95 7.66 5.19
N ARG A 5 8.95 8.69 6.02
CA ARG A 5 10.16 9.21 6.66
C ARG A 5 10.57 8.30 7.82
N GLU A 6 11.78 8.49 8.32
CA GLU A 6 12.32 7.71 9.45
C GLU A 6 11.50 7.87 10.73
N ASP A 7 10.88 9.03 10.93
CA ASP A 7 9.98 9.33 12.05
C ASP A 7 8.58 8.70 11.89
N GLY A 8 8.37 7.92 10.81
CA GLY A 8 7.10 7.28 10.48
C GLY A 8 6.09 8.20 9.78
N SER A 9 6.37 9.50 9.64
CA SER A 9 5.48 10.42 8.94
C SER A 9 5.45 10.15 7.43
N ILE A 10 4.33 10.46 6.80
CA ILE A 10 4.18 10.35 5.34
C ILE A 10 4.91 11.53 4.68
N SER A 11 5.78 11.23 3.73
CA SER A 11 6.47 12.23 2.93
C SER A 11 5.49 12.95 2.00
N PRO A 12 5.58 14.28 1.84
CA PRO A 12 4.76 15.05 0.89
C PRO A 12 5.04 14.67 -0.57
N HIS A 13 6.13 13.96 -0.83
CA HIS A 13 6.43 13.42 -2.16
C HIS A 13 5.65 12.14 -2.49
N SER A 14 4.77 11.66 -1.60
CA SER A 14 3.86 10.55 -1.89
C SER A 14 2.79 10.97 -2.89
N SER A 15 2.52 10.14 -3.89
CA SER A 15 1.52 10.45 -4.92
C SER A 15 0.94 9.18 -5.53
N GLY A 16 -0.14 9.34 -6.29
CA GLY A 16 -0.75 8.29 -7.08
C GLY A 16 -1.29 8.84 -8.39
N THR A 17 -1.78 7.94 -9.22
CA THR A 17 -2.44 8.28 -10.48
C THR A 17 -3.66 7.41 -10.61
N PHE A 18 -4.81 8.04 -10.82
CA PHE A 18 -6.05 7.35 -11.15
C PHE A 18 -6.31 7.51 -12.65
N VAL A 19 -6.59 6.41 -13.32
CA VAL A 19 -6.96 6.40 -14.74
C VAL A 19 -8.37 5.85 -14.83
N SER A 20 -9.29 6.72 -15.23
CA SER A 20 -10.69 6.37 -15.46
C SER A 20 -10.85 5.41 -16.64
N ALA A 21 -12.01 4.74 -16.73
CA ALA A 21 -12.31 3.81 -17.82
C ALA A 21 -12.30 4.46 -19.22
N ASP A 22 -12.53 5.77 -19.29
CA ASP A 22 -12.45 6.58 -20.52
C ASP A 22 -11.02 7.04 -20.85
N GLY A 23 -10.03 6.66 -20.05
CA GLY A 23 -8.63 7.07 -20.19
C GLY A 23 -8.29 8.41 -19.54
N THR A 24 -9.24 9.09 -18.89
CA THR A 24 -8.96 10.34 -18.17
C THR A 24 -7.99 10.08 -17.02
N VAL A 25 -6.88 10.81 -17.00
CA VAL A 25 -5.84 10.70 -15.97
C VAL A 25 -6.04 11.79 -14.92
N GLN A 26 -6.04 11.39 -13.65
CA GLN A 26 -6.12 12.28 -12.50
C GLN A 26 -4.92 12.03 -11.58
N SER A 27 -4.14 13.07 -11.28
CA SER A 27 -3.11 12.98 -10.23
C SER A 27 -3.78 12.80 -8.87
N ILE A 28 -3.17 12.05 -7.96
CA ILE A 28 -3.61 11.88 -6.57
C ILE A 28 -2.45 12.35 -5.68
N ASP A 29 -2.59 13.49 -5.02
CA ASP A 29 -1.54 14.05 -4.19
C ASP A 29 -1.59 13.44 -2.77
N SER A 30 -0.54 13.63 -1.97
CA SER A 30 -0.43 13.05 -0.62
C SER A 30 -1.59 13.40 0.32
N GLN A 31 -2.29 14.51 0.06
CA GLN A 31 -3.44 14.98 0.85
C GLN A 31 -4.79 14.43 0.37
N ASP A 32 -4.84 13.83 -0.82
CA ASP A 32 -6.09 13.36 -1.43
C ASP A 32 -6.52 11.97 -0.98
N TRP A 33 -5.66 11.28 -0.22
CA TRP A 33 -5.90 9.92 0.22
C TRP A 33 -5.51 9.70 1.67
N GLN A 34 -6.11 8.68 2.26
CA GLN A 34 -5.82 8.18 3.60
C GLN A 34 -5.63 6.68 3.52
N LEU A 35 -4.57 6.17 4.15
CA LEU A 35 -4.31 4.73 4.26
C LEU A 35 -4.21 4.35 5.73
N GLN A 36 -5.17 3.57 6.20
CA GLN A 36 -5.17 3.01 7.54
C GLN A 36 -4.67 1.56 7.48
N VAL A 37 -3.71 1.22 8.35
CA VAL A 37 -3.31 -0.18 8.60
C VAL A 37 -4.30 -0.78 9.58
N LEU A 38 -4.92 -1.88 9.18
CA LEU A 38 -5.93 -2.61 9.97
C LEU A 38 -5.37 -3.86 10.63
N ASP A 39 -4.34 -4.47 10.04
CA ASP A 39 -3.67 -5.66 10.57
C ASP A 39 -2.22 -5.74 10.06
N THR A 40 -1.39 -6.49 10.77
CA THR A 40 0.01 -6.72 10.44
C THR A 40 0.36 -8.21 10.44
N TRP A 41 1.30 -8.58 9.58
CA TRP A 41 1.91 -9.90 9.54
C TRP A 41 3.38 -9.79 9.93
N LYS A 42 3.78 -10.62 10.89
CA LYS A 42 5.17 -10.74 11.32
C LYS A 42 5.87 -11.88 10.60
N SER A 43 6.97 -11.56 9.90
CA SER A 43 7.80 -12.58 9.26
C SER A 43 8.44 -13.51 10.29
N ALA A 44 8.37 -14.82 10.03
CA ALA A 44 9.10 -15.80 10.82
C ALA A 44 10.62 -15.75 10.56
N THR A 45 11.03 -15.25 9.39
CA THR A 45 12.43 -15.21 8.92
C THR A 45 13.13 -13.95 9.40
N SER A 46 12.69 -12.78 8.93
CA SER A 46 13.33 -11.49 9.22
C SER A 46 12.89 -10.86 10.54
N LYS A 47 11.77 -11.34 11.12
CA LYS A 47 11.05 -10.73 12.25
C LYS A 47 10.43 -9.36 11.95
N ALA A 48 10.51 -8.88 10.71
CA ALA A 48 9.85 -7.67 10.25
C ALA A 48 8.34 -7.78 10.39
N GLU A 49 7.69 -6.65 10.66
CA GLU A 49 6.25 -6.54 10.78
C GLU A 49 5.70 -5.70 9.61
N TYR A 50 4.99 -6.35 8.71
CA TYR A 50 4.44 -5.74 7.52
C TYR A 50 2.94 -5.50 7.70
N PRO A 51 2.40 -4.32 7.33
CA PRO A 51 0.97 -4.18 7.11
C PRO A 51 0.46 -5.28 6.17
N CYS A 52 -0.62 -5.95 6.55
CA CYS A 52 -1.25 -7.00 5.73
C CYS A 52 -2.76 -6.81 5.61
N GLN A 53 -3.31 -5.76 6.18
CA GLN A 53 -4.67 -5.34 5.90
C GLN A 53 -4.74 -3.83 5.92
N TRP A 54 -5.43 -3.26 4.93
CA TRP A 54 -5.50 -1.81 4.75
C TRP A 54 -6.92 -1.35 4.46
N GLN A 55 -7.22 -0.13 4.87
CA GLN A 55 -8.31 0.67 4.31
C GLN A 55 -7.72 1.90 3.61
N LEU A 56 -7.99 2.01 2.30
CA LEU A 56 -7.63 3.15 1.47
C LEU A 56 -8.89 3.97 1.18
N SER A 57 -8.86 5.26 1.47
CA SER A 57 -9.92 6.20 1.09
C SER A 57 -9.34 7.31 0.24
N ILE A 58 -10.02 7.63 -0.87
CA ILE A 58 -9.69 8.74 -1.78
C ILE A 58 -10.98 9.56 -1.99
N PRO A 59 -11.29 10.52 -1.10
CA PRO A 59 -12.58 11.21 -1.08
C PRO A 59 -12.94 11.91 -2.40
N LYS A 60 -11.95 12.48 -3.10
CA LYS A 60 -12.19 13.14 -4.39
C LYS A 60 -12.64 12.21 -5.52
N LEU A 61 -12.48 10.90 -5.33
CA LEU A 61 -12.96 9.86 -6.24
C LEU A 61 -14.22 9.15 -5.72
N ASP A 62 -14.75 9.57 -4.56
CA ASP A 62 -15.73 8.83 -3.76
C ASP A 62 -15.37 7.34 -3.63
N LEU A 63 -14.09 7.06 -3.38
CA LEU A 63 -13.52 5.71 -3.39
C LEU A 63 -13.10 5.31 -1.98
N THR A 64 -13.56 4.16 -1.53
CA THR A 64 -13.04 3.48 -0.34
C THR A 64 -12.83 2.01 -0.64
N LEU A 65 -11.65 1.49 -0.32
CA LEU A 65 -11.25 0.11 -0.56
C LEU A 65 -10.65 -0.48 0.71
N THR A 66 -11.03 -1.71 1.04
CA THR A 66 -10.36 -2.54 2.04
C THR A 66 -9.64 -3.67 1.31
N GLY A 67 -8.36 -3.87 1.61
CA GLY A 67 -7.55 -4.88 0.94
C GLY A 67 -6.69 -5.69 1.89
N LYS A 68 -6.27 -6.86 1.38
CA LYS A 68 -5.39 -7.81 2.07
C LYS A 68 -4.60 -8.63 1.04
N PRO A 69 -3.46 -9.22 1.41
CA PRO A 69 -2.71 -10.09 0.52
C PRO A 69 -3.45 -11.41 0.29
N LEU A 70 -3.19 -12.05 -0.84
CA LEU A 70 -3.72 -13.38 -1.13
C LEU A 70 -3.14 -14.43 -0.18
N ILE A 71 -1.86 -14.28 0.16
CA ILE A 71 -1.15 -15.04 1.20
C ILE A 71 -0.24 -14.08 1.97
N ASN A 72 -0.07 -14.30 3.27
CA ASN A 72 0.69 -13.36 4.12
C ASN A 72 2.20 -13.37 3.81
N ASN A 73 2.80 -14.56 3.65
CA ASN A 73 4.23 -14.69 3.44
C ASN A 73 4.59 -14.53 1.96
N GLN A 74 4.81 -13.29 1.55
CA GLN A 74 5.39 -12.93 0.24
C GLN A 74 6.64 -12.05 0.46
N GLU A 75 7.39 -12.36 1.54
CA GLU A 75 8.68 -11.72 1.82
C GLU A 75 9.78 -12.32 0.94
N LEU A 76 10.56 -11.45 0.32
CA LEU A 76 11.73 -11.78 -0.47
C LEU A 76 12.99 -11.42 0.33
N ASN A 77 13.80 -12.43 0.61
CA ASN A 77 15.06 -12.28 1.35
C ASN A 77 16.25 -12.34 0.36
N LEU A 78 16.51 -11.20 -0.29
CA LEU A 78 17.61 -11.02 -1.25
C LEU A 78 18.73 -10.17 -0.63
N SER A 79 19.44 -9.36 -1.43
CA SER A 79 20.39 -8.37 -0.91
C SER A 79 19.71 -7.30 -0.06
N THR A 80 18.46 -6.99 -0.37
CA THR A 80 17.54 -6.20 0.46
C THR A 80 16.33 -7.07 0.78
N ILE A 81 15.88 -7.05 2.04
CA ILE A 81 14.65 -7.72 2.44
C ILE A 81 13.47 -6.80 2.17
N TYR A 82 12.51 -7.28 1.40
CA TYR A 82 11.29 -6.55 1.08
C TYR A 82 10.11 -7.50 0.95
N TRP A 83 8.91 -6.96 1.15
CA TRP A 83 7.67 -7.70 0.90
C TRP A 83 7.12 -7.24 -0.43
N GLU A 84 6.87 -8.18 -1.32
CA GLU A 84 6.28 -7.95 -2.62
C GLU A 84 5.18 -9.00 -2.69
N GLY A 85 3.90 -8.60 -2.71
CA GLY A 85 2.83 -9.58 -2.82
C GLY A 85 1.57 -9.15 -3.55
N ALA A 86 0.92 -10.15 -4.14
CA ALA A 86 -0.40 -10.03 -4.73
C ALA A 86 -1.46 -9.75 -3.67
N VAL A 87 -2.35 -8.82 -3.97
CA VAL A 87 -3.39 -8.31 -3.06
C VAL A 87 -4.74 -8.25 -3.77
N ASP A 88 -5.80 -8.50 -3.00
CA ASP A 88 -7.18 -8.25 -3.40
C ASP A 88 -7.72 -7.07 -2.59
N PHE A 89 -8.48 -6.21 -3.25
CA PHE A 89 -9.23 -5.11 -2.64
C PHE A 89 -10.72 -5.23 -2.99
N GLN A 90 -11.56 -4.81 -2.07
CA GLN A 90 -12.99 -4.65 -2.27
C GLN A 90 -13.48 -3.38 -1.60
N GLY A 91 -14.54 -2.78 -2.12
CA GLY A 91 -15.13 -1.60 -1.50
C GLY A 91 -16.14 -0.93 -2.42
N TYR A 92 -16.15 0.38 -2.43
CA TYR A 92 -17.15 1.18 -3.15
C TYR A 92 -16.50 2.36 -3.86
N GLN A 93 -16.98 2.64 -5.07
CA GLN A 93 -16.73 3.89 -5.79
C GLN A 93 -18.07 4.52 -6.13
N ALA A 94 -18.34 5.76 -5.74
CA ALA A 94 -19.63 6.41 -5.99
C ALA A 94 -20.83 5.56 -5.50
N GLN A 95 -20.68 4.92 -4.34
CA GLN A 95 -21.62 3.95 -3.75
C GLN A 95 -21.82 2.64 -4.55
N ILE A 96 -21.08 2.43 -5.64
CA ILE A 96 -21.12 1.22 -6.46
C ILE A 96 -20.07 0.23 -5.93
N PRO A 97 -20.43 -1.04 -5.63
CA PRO A 97 -19.46 -2.04 -5.21
C PRO A 97 -18.40 -2.28 -6.29
N VAL A 98 -17.13 -2.27 -5.88
CA VAL A 98 -15.98 -2.55 -6.75
C VAL A 98 -15.08 -3.61 -6.14
N LYS A 99 -14.41 -4.37 -7.00
CA LYS A 99 -13.34 -5.29 -6.67
C LYS A 99 -12.11 -4.94 -7.50
N ALA A 100 -10.95 -5.01 -6.89
CA ALA A 100 -9.69 -4.77 -7.57
C ALA A 100 -8.68 -5.84 -7.16
N LYS A 101 -7.77 -6.13 -8.08
CA LYS A 101 -6.59 -6.94 -7.84
C LYS A 101 -5.38 -6.10 -8.15
N GLY A 102 -4.29 -6.35 -7.45
CA GLY A 102 -3.07 -5.64 -7.71
C GLY A 102 -1.92 -6.22 -6.93
N TYR A 103 -0.98 -5.35 -6.64
CA TYR A 103 0.26 -5.71 -6.02
C TYR A 103 0.70 -4.60 -5.07
N VAL A 104 1.29 -4.97 -3.94
CA VAL A 104 1.90 -4.03 -2.99
C VAL A 104 3.36 -4.41 -2.82
N GLU A 105 4.23 -3.40 -2.82
CA GLU A 105 5.64 -3.52 -2.48
C GLU A 105 5.91 -2.71 -1.21
N MET A 106 6.66 -3.31 -0.29
CA MET A 106 6.98 -2.73 1.01
C MET A 106 8.43 -2.99 1.36
N THR A 107 9.19 -1.91 1.40
CA THR A 107 10.60 -1.88 1.78
C THR A 107 10.78 -1.19 3.13
N GLY A 108 11.94 -1.36 3.75
CA GLY A 108 12.30 -0.63 4.98
C GLY A 108 11.74 -1.20 6.29
N TYR A 109 11.07 -2.36 6.27
CA TYR A 109 10.45 -2.98 7.45
C TYR A 109 11.36 -3.95 8.20
N ALA A 110 12.23 -4.66 7.49
CA ALA A 110 13.21 -5.55 8.10
C ALA A 110 14.49 -4.81 8.51
N GLN A 111 14.89 -3.83 7.71
CA GLN A 111 16.12 -3.05 7.85
C GLN A 111 15.86 -1.68 7.25
N ARG A 112 16.48 -0.62 7.79
CA ARG A 112 16.33 0.71 7.19
C ARG A 112 17.05 0.76 5.84
N LEU A 113 16.42 1.41 4.85
CA LEU A 113 16.96 1.48 3.49
C LEU A 113 18.30 2.23 3.40
N ASP A 114 18.50 3.25 4.22
CA ASP A 114 19.75 4.03 4.27
C ASP A 114 20.94 3.26 4.85
N GLN A 115 20.70 2.10 5.45
CA GLN A 115 21.75 1.20 5.93
C GLN A 115 22.15 0.15 4.88
N VAL A 116 21.36 0.02 3.80
CA VAL A 116 21.52 -1.01 2.76
C VAL A 116 21.92 -0.40 1.41
N LEU A 117 21.61 0.88 1.19
CA LEU A 117 22.03 1.69 0.03
C LEU A 117 23.32 2.48 0.33
#